data_AF-A0A5R2N952-F1
#
_entry.id   AF-A0A5R2N952-F1
#
_cell.length_a   1.000
_cell.length_b   1.000
_cell.length_c   1.000
_cell.angle_alpha   90.00
_cell.angle_beta   90.00
_cell.angle_gamma   90.00
#
_symmetry.space_group_name_H-M   'P 1'
#
loop_
_entity.id
_entity.type
_entity.pdbx_description
1 polymer ?
#
loop_
_entity_poly.entity_id
_entity_poly.type
_entity_poly.pdbx_seq_one_letter_code
_entity_poly.pdbx_strand_id
1 'polypeptide(L)' 'MTESKSMILGCAGKSLTPEEIRFYSDERPWGFILFARNVSETEQIRDLVASMRDCVGRP' A
#
# COMPACT_ATOMS: atom_id res chain seq x y z
N MET A 1 9.42 18.17 -0.32
CA MET A 1 9.29 16.75 -0.69
C MET A 1 9.02 15.98 0.58
N THR A 2 7.90 15.26 0.70
CA THR A 2 7.65 14.37 1.84
C THR A 2 8.68 13.24 1.77
N GLU A 3 9.60 13.20 2.74
CA GLU A 3 10.67 12.22 2.81
C GLU A 3 10.07 10.81 2.92
N SER A 4 10.42 9.93 1.99
CA SER A 4 10.10 8.49 2.08
C SER A 4 11.20 7.79 2.85
N LYS A 5 10.82 6.89 3.75
CA LYS A 5 11.78 5.99 4.40
C LYS A 5 12.29 4.97 3.39
N SER A 6 13.56 4.57 3.52
CA SER A 6 14.21 3.55 2.68
C SER A 6 13.74 2.13 3.03
N MET A 7 12.46 1.86 2.79
CA MET A 7 11.83 0.57 3.05
C MET A 7 10.76 0.25 2.01
N ILE A 8 10.49 -1.05 1.86
CA ILE A 8 9.41 -1.58 1.03
C ILE A 8 8.47 -2.35 1.96
N LEU A 9 7.16 -2.06 1.88
CA LEU A 9 6.14 -2.72 2.69
C LEU A 9 5.21 -3.57 1.81
N GLY A 10 4.64 -4.63 2.38
CA GLY A 10 3.59 -5.43 1.74
C GLY A 10 2.35 -5.45 2.63
N CYS A 11 1.21 -5.86 2.07
CA CYS A 11 -0.04 -6.00 2.82
C CYS A 11 -0.37 -7.47 3.13
N ALA A 12 -1.19 -7.67 4.16
CA ALA A 12 -1.61 -8.99 4.60
C ALA A 12 -2.54 -9.68 3.58
N GLY A 13 -3.43 -8.91 2.95
CA GLY A 13 -4.53 -9.43 2.11
C GLY A 13 -4.68 -8.74 0.76
N LYS A 14 -5.92 -8.77 0.25
CA LYS A 14 -6.32 -8.20 -1.06
C LYS A 14 -6.87 -6.77 -0.94
N SER A 15 -7.02 -6.26 0.28
CA SER A 15 -7.44 -4.90 0.59
C SER A 15 -6.69 -4.44 1.83
N LEU A 16 -6.53 -3.13 1.98
CA LEU A 16 -5.88 -2.57 3.17
C LEU A 16 -6.86 -2.52 4.34
N THR A 17 -6.38 -2.88 5.53
CA THR A 17 -7.13 -2.61 6.77
C THR A 17 -6.90 -1.18 7.26
N PRO A 18 -7.80 -0.61 8.09
CA PRO A 18 -7.59 0.71 8.69
C PRO A 18 -6.25 0.83 9.45
N GLU A 19 -5.80 -0.25 10.08
CA GLU A 19 -4.52 -0.31 10.78
C GLU A 19 -3.33 -0.25 9.82
N GLU A 20 -3.40 -1.00 8.70
CA GLU A 20 -2.39 -0.93 7.64
C GLU A 20 -2.32 0.46 7.03
N ILE A 21 -3.48 1.08 6.76
CA ILE A 21 -3.57 2.45 6.23
C ILE A 21 -2.84 3.44 7.15
N ARG A 22 -3.16 3.39 8.46
CA ARG A 22 -2.52 4.25 9.47
C ARG A 22 -1.02 4.01 9.53
N PHE A 23 -0.60 2.75 9.59
CA PHE A 23 0.80 2.36 9.65
C PHE A 23 1.58 2.86 8.41
N TYR A 24 1.04 2.69 7.20
CA TYR A 24 1.69 3.17 5.98
C TYR A 24 1.76 4.69 5.91
N SER A 25 0.73 5.39 6.40
CA SER A 25 0.72 6.85 6.47
C SER A 25 1.79 7.39 7.42
N ASP A 26 1.99 6.73 8.56
CA ASP A 26 3.02 7.08 9.55
C ASP A 26 4.44 6.73 9.05
N GLU A 27 4.60 5.57 8.41
CA GLU A 27 5.90 5.07 7.95
C GLU A 27 6.37 5.68 6.62
N ARG A 28 5.46 6.00 5.68
CA ARG A 28 5.76 6.55 4.35
C ARG A 28 6.86 5.76 3.63
N PRO A 29 6.63 4.48 3.29
CA PRO A 29 7.61 3.66 2.59
C PRO A 29 8.00 4.28 1.23
N TRP A 30 9.12 3.84 0.68
CA TRP A 30 9.51 4.22 -0.69
C TRP A 30 8.63 3.53 -1.73
N GLY A 31 8.21 2.30 -1.44
CA GLY A 31 7.32 1.55 -2.32
C GLY A 31 6.63 0.38 -1.62
N PHE A 32 5.77 -0.29 -2.39
CA PHE A 32 5.04 -1.46 -1.95
C PHE A 32 5.41 -2.69 -2.79
N ILE A 33 5.34 -3.87 -2.18
CA ILE A 33 5.53 -5.16 -2.85
C ILE A 33 4.26 -6.01 -2.74
N LEU A 34 3.84 -6.60 -3.85
CA LEU A 34 2.72 -7.53 -3.93
C LEU A 34 3.20 -8.96 -4.10
N PHE A 35 2.54 -9.89 -3.42
CA PHE A 35 2.74 -11.33 -3.58
C PHE A 35 1.48 -11.98 -4.16
N ALA A 36 1.58 -13.24 -4.60
CA ALA A 36 0.46 -13.98 -5.16
C ALA A 36 -0.81 -13.97 -4.27
N ARG A 37 -0.66 -13.94 -2.94
CA ARG A 37 -1.79 -13.85 -1.99
C ARG A 37 -2.55 -12.51 -2.04
N ASN A 38 -1.92 -11.45 -2.54
CA ASN A 38 -2.49 -10.10 -2.63
C ASN A 38 -3.24 -9.87 -3.95
N VAL A 39 -3.21 -10.85 -4.86
CA VAL A 39 -3.69 -10.74 -6.23
C VAL A 39 -4.97 -11.57 -6.41
N SER A 40 -5.97 -10.96 -7.04
CA SER A 40 -7.22 -11.58 -7.47
C SER A 40 -7.54 -11.09 -8.89
N GLU A 41 -8.64 -10.39 -9.10
CA GLU A 41 -9.01 -9.81 -10.40
C GLU A 41 -8.33 -8.46 -10.64
N THR A 42 -8.22 -8.04 -11.91
CA THR A 42 -7.60 -6.78 -12.31
C THR A 42 -8.17 -5.56 -11.59
N GLU A 43 -9.49 -5.51 -11.38
CA GLU A 43 -10.15 -4.41 -10.67
C GLU A 43 -9.72 -4.35 -9.20
N GLN A 44 -9.63 -5.50 -8.52
CA GLN A 44 -9.17 -5.56 -7.13
C GLN A 44 -7.72 -5.07 -6.99
N ILE A 45 -6.83 -5.43 -7.93
CA ILE A 45 -5.43 -4.96 -7.89
C ILE A 45 -5.37 -3.44 -8.08
N ARG A 46 -6.16 -2.90 -9.02
CA ARG A 46 -6.23 -1.45 -9.26
C ARG A 46 -6.66 -0.72 -7.99
N ASP A 47 -7.71 -1.21 -7.34
CA ASP A 47 -8.25 -0.58 -6.13
C ASP A 47 -7.30 -0.71 -4.94
N LEU A 48 -6.57 -1.83 -4.83
CA LEU A 48 -5.51 -2.02 -3.84
C LEU A 48 -4.35 -1.04 -4.03
N VAL A 49 -3.87 -0.88 -5.26
CA VAL A 49 -2.77 0.06 -5.58
C VAL A 49 -3.21 1.50 -5.36
N ALA A 50 -4.44 1.87 -5.72
CA ALA A 50 -5.01 3.19 -5.42
C ALA A 50 -5.03 3.44 -3.90
N SER A 51 -5.52 2.47 -3.13
CA SER A 51 -5.53 2.56 -1.67
C SER A 51 -4.12 2.77 -1.10
N MET A 52 -3.13 1.98 -1.55
CA MET A 52 -1.73 2.12 -1.09
C MET A 52 -1.14 3.51 -1.39
N ARG A 53 -1.45 4.07 -2.56
CA ARG A 53 -1.02 5.40 -3.01
C ARG A 53 -1.67 6.52 -2.20
N ASP A 54 -2.97 6.41 -1.96
CA ASP A 54 -3.74 7.38 -1.18
C ASP A 54 -3.26 7.45 0.27
N CYS A 55 -2.96 6.31 0.89
CA CYS A 55 -2.50 6.23 2.29
C CYS A 55 -1.21 7.02 2.56
N VAL A 56 -0.34 7.10 1.55
CA VAL A 56 0.95 7.80 1.64
C VAL A 56 0.92 9.20 0.99
N GLY A 57 -0.26 9.65 0.54
CA GLY A 57 -0.46 10.96 -0.09
C GLY A 57 0.20 11.09 -1.47
N ARG A 58 0.16 10.03 -2.29
CA ARG A 58 0.77 9.96 -3.63
C ARG A 58 -0.19 9.35 -4.67
N PRO A 59 -1.34 9.99 -4.93
CA PRO A 59 -2.36 9.46 -5.85
C PRO A 59 -1.81 9.19 -7.25
#